data_AF-A0A9Q1B3T0-F1
#
_entry.id   AF-A0A9Q1B3T0-F1
#
_cell.length_a   1.000
_cell.length_b   1.000
_cell.length_c   1.000
_cell.angle_alpha   90.00
_cell.angle_beta   90.00
_cell.angle_gamma   90.00
#
_symmetry.space_group_name_H-M   'P 1'
#
loop_
_entity.id
_entity.type
_entity.pdbx_description
1 polymer ?
#
loop_
_entity_poly.entity_id
_entity_poly.type
_entity_poly.pdbx_seq_one_letter_code
_entity_poly.pdbx_strand_id
1 'polypeptide(L)'
;MFNVQSRLTKEEKRSLSYLVGSQQFSLLYKGSIHGYYANAFHNICNRQGPTVIVAYNGSGYIFGGFTLQSFTSSEGYLTDEKAFLFRLKGKDGLGPLKIPVKIANQAVYDYSQYGPHFGDAALVFLSENGAAVATKAGSATYTFSAEDLHGNDQVLLECEVYRVEDFRHMMEIPWRKVDWTPGTRNKLMNQIASYKPPLNSVQKIRVLFLGPVGAGKSSFFNSVNSVFRGYVTSQAIAGSDSGSVTLQYRTYQVKNGSNGKPLPIIFCDTMGLEEKQGTGLHVDEVTNLLRGHVPDKYYFNPSVAMQPETLDYIKCPSLKDQIHCVVFVIDGSKVEILPEKLEGKLREIRQKINKLGVPQLVIVTKVDEVCSSLKEEFSDVYRSQAVLRQMEISAERLGIPLSQIVPVKNYCSELDLQDNVDILLLMAMRQMLRLAESYFDNFPSDPIPKMDDDSEEGYVY
;
A
#
# COMPACT_ATOMS: atom_id res chain seq x y z
N MET A 1 27.56 -5.31 19.33
CA MET A 1 27.76 -4.89 17.92
C MET A 1 27.76 -3.38 17.90
N PHE A 2 28.86 -2.74 17.49
CA PHE A 2 28.87 -1.30 17.27
C PHE A 2 27.93 -1.00 16.10
N ASN A 3 26.91 -0.17 16.34
CA ASN A 3 25.96 0.23 15.32
C ASN A 3 26.72 1.11 14.31
N VAL A 4 26.92 0.63 13.08
CA VAL A 4 27.58 1.39 12.01
C VAL A 4 26.66 2.57 11.67
N GLN A 5 27.07 3.79 12.03
CA GLN A 5 26.28 4.99 11.77
C GLN A 5 26.66 5.63 10.44
N SER A 6 25.62 6.00 9.68
CA SER A 6 25.71 6.73 8.43
C SER A 6 26.19 8.16 8.66
N ARG A 7 27.03 8.68 7.75
CA ARG A 7 27.47 10.08 7.73
C ARG A 7 26.43 11.02 7.12
N LEU A 8 25.55 10.52 6.25
CA LEU A 8 24.46 11.32 5.68
C LEU A 8 23.63 12.00 6.77
N THR A 9 23.48 13.31 6.67
CA THR A 9 22.50 14.08 7.43
C THR A 9 21.08 13.73 6.99
N LYS A 10 20.06 14.17 7.75
CA LYS A 10 18.65 13.98 7.37
C LYS A 10 18.30 14.61 6.01
N GLU A 11 18.89 15.78 5.71
CA GLU A 11 18.63 16.51 4.46
C GLU A 11 19.33 15.86 3.27
N GLU A 12 20.57 15.40 3.44
CA GLU A 12 21.31 14.66 2.42
C GLU A 12 20.62 13.31 2.15
N LYS A 13 20.17 12.60 3.18
CA LYS A 13 19.38 11.37 3.01
C LYS A 13 18.10 11.63 2.21
N ARG A 14 17.36 12.72 2.49
CA ARG A 14 16.16 13.10 1.71
C ARG A 14 16.49 13.39 0.25
N SER A 15 17.60 14.09 0.00
CA SER A 15 18.05 14.42 -1.36
C SER A 15 18.48 13.15 -2.12
N LEU A 16 19.13 12.21 -1.43
CA LEU A 16 19.50 10.91 -1.99
C LEU A 16 18.24 10.10 -2.31
N SER A 17 17.25 10.11 -1.42
CA SER A 17 15.96 9.46 -1.65
C SER A 17 15.30 9.95 -2.95
N TYR A 18 15.36 11.25 -3.22
CA TYR A 18 14.81 11.85 -4.44
C TYR A 18 15.57 11.39 -5.71
N LEU A 19 16.90 11.36 -5.67
CA LEU A 19 17.72 10.93 -6.82
C LEU A 19 17.53 9.45 -7.19
N VAL A 20 17.46 8.59 -6.16
CA VAL A 20 17.35 7.13 -6.30
C VAL A 20 15.90 6.68 -6.48
N GLY A 21 14.92 7.42 -5.96
CA GLY A 21 13.51 7.04 -5.96
C GLY A 21 13.12 6.06 -4.85
N SER A 22 13.94 5.94 -3.80
CA SER A 22 13.72 5.04 -2.65
C SER A 22 13.78 5.82 -1.34
N GLN A 23 12.98 5.46 -0.34
CA GLN A 23 13.03 6.09 0.99
C GLN A 23 13.78 5.23 2.01
N GLN A 24 13.93 3.93 1.73
CA GLN A 24 14.59 3.00 2.61
C GLN A 24 15.95 2.55 2.07
N PHE A 25 16.97 2.75 2.91
CA PHE A 25 18.37 2.42 2.66
C PHE A 25 18.95 1.74 3.90
N SER A 26 19.64 0.62 3.70
CA SER A 26 20.37 -0.09 4.75
C SER A 26 21.87 0.07 4.51
N LEU A 27 22.59 0.68 5.45
CA LEU A 27 24.04 0.83 5.38
C LEU A 27 24.70 -0.55 5.52
N LEU A 28 25.42 -0.98 4.48
CA LEU A 28 26.12 -2.26 4.44
C LEU A 28 27.59 -2.11 4.80
N TYR A 29 28.24 -1.14 4.15
CA TYR A 29 29.68 -0.93 4.23
C TYR A 29 30.01 0.53 4.49
N LYS A 30 31.10 0.74 5.21
CA LYS A 30 31.67 2.04 5.58
C LYS A 30 33.18 1.90 5.59
N GLY A 31 33.88 2.65 4.75
CA GLY A 31 35.32 2.52 4.52
C GLY A 31 36.14 2.71 5.79
N SER A 32 35.78 3.69 6.63
CA SER A 32 36.43 3.92 7.93
C SER A 32 36.31 2.76 8.94
N ILE A 33 35.34 1.86 8.76
CA ILE A 33 35.10 0.70 9.65
C ILE A 33 35.63 -0.59 9.03
N HIS A 34 35.37 -0.79 7.75
CA HIS A 34 35.65 -2.06 7.05
C HIS A 34 36.96 -2.04 6.26
N GLY A 35 37.64 -0.90 6.21
CA GLY A 35 38.86 -0.67 5.42
C GLY A 35 38.54 -0.42 3.94
N TYR A 36 39.39 0.32 3.25
CA TYR A 36 39.17 0.74 1.86
C TYR A 36 39.63 -0.30 0.83
N TYR A 37 39.29 -1.57 1.05
CA TYR A 37 39.76 -2.69 0.22
C TYR A 37 38.63 -3.28 -0.63
N ALA A 38 38.94 -3.62 -1.89
CA ALA A 38 38.00 -4.27 -2.81
C ALA A 38 37.43 -5.58 -2.23
N ASN A 39 38.28 -6.40 -1.60
CA ASN A 39 37.85 -7.65 -0.99
C ASN A 39 36.84 -7.46 0.16
N ALA A 40 37.02 -6.42 0.98
CA ALA A 40 36.10 -6.08 2.07
C ALA A 40 34.74 -5.64 1.51
N PHE A 41 34.75 -4.81 0.46
CA PHE A 41 33.54 -4.43 -0.26
C PHE A 41 32.79 -5.67 -0.80
N HIS A 42 33.45 -6.54 -1.56
CA HIS A 42 32.80 -7.71 -2.16
C HIS A 42 32.31 -8.73 -1.12
N ASN A 43 33.05 -8.93 -0.02
CA ASN A 43 32.63 -9.82 1.06
C ASN A 43 31.33 -9.36 1.73
N ILE A 44 31.08 -8.05 1.78
CA ILE A 44 29.93 -7.45 2.46
C ILE A 44 28.76 -7.17 1.50
N CYS A 45 29.07 -6.64 0.32
CA CYS A 45 28.08 -6.04 -0.59
C CYS A 45 27.66 -6.97 -1.73
N ASN A 46 28.35 -8.08 -1.98
CA ASN A 46 27.90 -9.03 -3.00
C ASN A 46 26.53 -9.63 -2.62
N ARG A 47 25.69 -9.85 -3.64
CA ARG A 47 24.35 -10.46 -3.53
C ARG A 47 23.36 -9.66 -2.66
N GLN A 48 23.57 -8.36 -2.50
CA GLN A 48 22.68 -7.49 -1.74
C GLN A 48 21.57 -6.83 -2.58
N GLY A 49 21.62 -6.92 -3.91
CA GLY A 49 20.62 -6.29 -4.81
C GLY A 49 20.99 -4.84 -5.19
N PRO A 50 20.00 -4.00 -5.53
CA PRO A 50 20.22 -2.60 -5.88
C PRO A 50 21.05 -1.87 -4.83
N THR A 51 22.10 -1.20 -5.29
CA THR A 51 23.16 -0.67 -4.42
C THR A 51 23.47 0.78 -4.78
N VAL A 52 23.58 1.63 -3.76
CA VAL A 52 24.07 3.01 -3.89
C VAL A 52 25.39 3.18 -3.13
N ILE A 53 26.37 3.75 -3.80
CA ILE A 53 27.69 4.07 -3.25
C ILE A 53 27.74 5.59 -3.08
N VAL A 54 28.10 6.04 -1.87
CA VAL A 54 28.20 7.45 -1.48
C VAL A 54 29.61 7.72 -0.98
N ALA A 55 30.32 8.62 -1.64
CA ALA A 55 31.65 9.07 -1.27
C ALA A 55 31.65 10.54 -0.82
N TYR A 56 32.59 10.85 0.07
CA TYR A 56 32.77 12.16 0.66
C TYR A 56 34.24 12.56 0.48
N ASN A 57 34.53 13.80 0.07
CA ASN A 57 35.90 14.29 -0.05
C ASN A 57 36.16 15.57 0.75
N GLY A 58 37.44 15.96 0.83
CA GLY A 58 37.90 17.13 1.60
C GLY A 58 37.39 18.46 1.05
N SER A 59 37.09 18.47 -0.25
CA SER A 59 36.55 19.64 -0.97
C SER A 59 35.05 19.89 -0.73
N GLY A 60 34.41 19.08 0.11
CA GLY A 60 33.01 19.25 0.51
C GLY A 60 31.99 18.62 -0.45
N TYR A 61 32.44 17.78 -1.38
CA TYR A 61 31.55 17.06 -2.29
C TYR A 61 31.01 15.78 -1.63
N ILE A 62 29.75 15.50 -1.94
CA ILE A 62 29.11 14.20 -1.71
C ILE A 62 28.65 13.71 -3.08
N PHE A 63 29.19 12.58 -3.52
CA PHE A 63 29.00 12.06 -4.86
C PHE A 63 28.98 10.54 -4.85
N GLY A 64 28.64 9.91 -5.96
CA GLY A 64 28.40 8.48 -5.94
C GLY A 64 27.94 7.87 -7.23
N GLY A 65 27.59 6.59 -7.13
CA GLY A 65 26.99 5.81 -8.21
C GLY A 65 25.87 4.93 -7.68
N PHE A 66 24.87 4.70 -8.51
CA PHE A 66 23.75 3.81 -8.24
C PHE A 66 23.65 2.76 -9.34
N THR A 67 23.37 1.53 -8.95
CA THR A 67 23.01 0.43 -9.86
C THR A 67 21.87 -0.39 -9.27
N LEU A 68 21.03 -0.89 -10.15
CA LEU A 68 20.00 -1.90 -9.87
C LEU A 68 20.54 -3.31 -9.81
N GLN A 69 21.70 -3.54 -10.39
CA GLN A 69 22.31 -4.86 -10.40
C GLN A 69 22.93 -5.15 -9.05
N SER A 70 22.91 -6.42 -8.68
CA SER A 70 23.70 -6.88 -7.55
C SER A 70 25.13 -7.13 -7.98
N PHE A 71 26.09 -6.63 -7.21
CA PHE A 71 27.48 -7.08 -7.32
C PHE A 71 27.55 -8.58 -6.99
N THR A 72 28.39 -9.30 -7.73
CA THR A 72 28.57 -10.75 -7.56
C THR A 72 30.02 -11.20 -7.76
N SER A 73 30.95 -10.28 -8.05
CA SER A 73 32.28 -10.60 -8.54
C SER A 73 32.22 -11.44 -9.82
N SER A 74 31.41 -11.00 -10.79
CA SER A 74 31.17 -11.69 -12.06
C SER A 74 32.35 -11.70 -13.04
N GLU A 75 33.41 -10.95 -12.74
CA GLU A 75 34.59 -10.76 -13.59
C GLU A 75 34.26 -10.15 -14.96
N GLY A 76 33.26 -9.27 -15.01
CA GLY A 76 32.79 -8.65 -16.24
C GLY A 76 31.83 -7.48 -16.04
N TYR A 77 31.21 -7.02 -17.12
CA TYR A 77 30.23 -5.94 -17.06
C TYR A 77 28.84 -6.43 -16.68
N LEU A 78 28.19 -5.70 -15.77
CA LEU A 78 26.78 -5.82 -15.46
C LEU A 78 25.98 -4.88 -16.36
N THR A 79 24.93 -5.41 -16.97
CA THR A 79 24.00 -4.62 -17.79
C THR A 79 22.98 -3.93 -16.91
N ASP A 80 22.91 -2.60 -16.98
CA ASP A 80 21.95 -1.81 -16.21
C ASP A 80 21.58 -0.52 -16.94
N GLU A 81 20.34 -0.44 -17.43
CA GLU A 81 19.81 0.74 -18.13
C GLU A 81 19.46 1.89 -17.19
N LYS A 82 19.35 1.61 -15.89
CA LYS A 82 18.92 2.58 -14.87
C LYS A 82 20.07 2.99 -13.96
N ALA A 83 21.29 2.51 -14.21
CA ALA A 83 22.47 2.97 -13.50
C ALA A 83 22.76 4.44 -13.78
N PHE A 84 23.25 5.15 -12.77
CA PHE A 84 23.65 6.55 -12.91
C PHE A 84 24.75 6.91 -11.91
N LEU A 85 25.57 7.88 -12.30
CA LEU A 85 26.44 8.60 -11.36
C LEU A 85 25.70 9.83 -10.83
N PHE A 86 26.10 10.32 -9.67
CA PHE A 86 25.50 11.52 -9.11
C PHE A 86 26.47 12.36 -8.29
N ARG A 87 26.18 13.66 -8.24
CA ARG A 87 26.62 14.54 -7.15
C ARG A 87 25.38 14.86 -6.32
N LEU A 88 25.46 14.71 -5.01
CA LEU A 88 24.42 15.08 -4.08
C LEU A 88 24.62 16.52 -3.58
N LYS A 89 25.88 16.91 -3.36
CA LYS A 89 26.30 18.22 -2.87
C LYS A 89 27.70 18.55 -3.39
N GLY A 90 27.94 19.79 -3.76
CA GLY A 90 29.26 20.31 -4.13
C GLY A 90 29.61 21.59 -3.39
N LYS A 91 30.78 22.15 -3.73
CA LYS A 91 31.23 23.45 -3.22
C LYS A 91 30.28 24.58 -3.66
N ASP A 92 30.26 25.68 -2.90
CA ASP A 92 29.52 26.91 -3.22
C ASP A 92 28.01 26.72 -3.48
N GLY A 93 27.40 25.71 -2.84
CA GLY A 93 25.97 25.44 -2.94
C GLY A 93 25.54 24.69 -4.20
N LEU A 94 26.48 24.09 -4.93
CA LEU A 94 26.18 23.24 -6.09
C LEU A 94 25.26 22.08 -5.67
N GLY A 95 24.05 22.08 -6.24
CA GLY A 95 23.00 21.14 -5.92
C GLY A 95 23.15 19.75 -6.58
N PRO A 96 22.15 18.88 -6.37
CA PRO A 96 22.12 17.54 -6.92
C PRO A 96 22.26 17.49 -8.45
N LEU A 97 23.03 16.53 -8.95
CA LEU A 97 23.23 16.23 -10.36
C LEU A 97 23.08 14.72 -10.56
N LYS A 98 22.36 14.32 -11.61
CA LYS A 98 22.17 12.92 -12.03
C LYS A 98 22.75 12.73 -13.43
N ILE A 99 23.66 11.78 -13.58
CA ILE A 99 24.37 11.47 -14.83
C ILE A 99 23.98 10.04 -15.24
N PRO A 100 23.01 9.86 -16.16
CA PRO A 100 22.57 8.54 -16.57
C PRO A 100 23.65 7.80 -17.37
N VAL A 101 23.60 6.48 -17.30
CA VAL A 101 24.39 5.61 -18.17
C VAL A 101 23.99 5.78 -19.64
N LYS A 102 24.97 5.77 -20.54
CA LYS A 102 24.75 5.84 -22.00
C LYS A 102 24.82 4.49 -22.69
N ILE A 103 25.60 3.57 -22.14
CA ILE A 103 25.85 2.23 -22.70
C ILE A 103 25.51 1.23 -21.60
N ALA A 104 24.27 0.74 -21.60
CA ALA A 104 23.72 -0.05 -20.50
C ALA A 104 24.48 -1.35 -20.24
N ASN A 105 24.98 -2.03 -21.28
CA ASN A 105 25.73 -3.29 -21.14
C ASN A 105 27.16 -3.11 -20.62
N GLN A 106 27.58 -1.88 -20.34
CA GLN A 106 28.86 -1.53 -19.70
C GLN A 106 28.65 -0.64 -18.48
N ALA A 107 27.48 -0.70 -17.84
CA ALA A 107 27.11 0.20 -16.76
C ALA A 107 28.02 0.08 -15.52
N VAL A 108 28.29 -1.15 -15.10
CA VAL A 108 29.13 -1.46 -13.93
C VAL A 108 30.09 -2.56 -14.30
N TYR A 109 31.36 -2.42 -13.95
CA TYR A 109 32.36 -3.48 -14.08
C TYR A 109 32.51 -4.17 -12.72
N ASP A 110 32.14 -5.43 -12.63
CA ASP A 110 32.06 -6.19 -11.37
C ASP A 110 33.19 -7.22 -11.32
N TYR A 111 34.38 -6.76 -10.96
CA TYR A 111 35.62 -7.54 -10.93
C TYR A 111 36.15 -7.62 -9.50
N SER A 112 36.45 -8.83 -9.00
CA SER A 112 36.72 -9.07 -7.56
C SER A 112 37.89 -8.28 -6.96
N GLN A 113 38.83 -7.85 -7.81
CA GLN A 113 40.02 -7.10 -7.41
C GLN A 113 39.80 -5.57 -7.38
N TYR A 114 38.66 -5.08 -7.85
CA TYR A 114 38.32 -3.66 -7.84
C TYR A 114 37.20 -3.37 -6.85
N GLY A 115 37.19 -2.16 -6.31
CA GLY A 115 36.01 -1.66 -5.60
C GLY A 115 34.85 -1.40 -6.57
N PRO A 116 33.79 -0.73 -6.12
CA PRO A 116 32.70 -0.31 -7.00
C PRO A 116 33.24 0.44 -8.22
N HIS A 117 32.89 -0.04 -9.42
CA HIS A 117 33.48 0.46 -10.66
C HIS A 117 32.39 0.70 -11.70
N PHE A 118 32.16 1.97 -12.05
CA PHE A 118 31.13 2.38 -13.00
C PHE A 118 31.73 2.69 -14.36
N GLY A 119 31.15 2.10 -15.40
CA GLY A 119 31.54 2.36 -16.77
C GLY A 119 32.90 1.78 -17.15
N ASP A 120 33.44 2.25 -18.27
CA ASP A 120 34.84 2.06 -18.66
C ASP A 120 35.73 3.01 -17.86
N ALA A 121 35.97 2.65 -16.59
CA ALA A 121 36.74 3.40 -15.60
C ALA A 121 36.27 4.85 -15.42
N ALA A 122 34.97 5.10 -15.67
CA ALA A 122 34.39 6.43 -15.55
C ALA A 122 34.50 6.91 -14.09
N LEU A 123 34.16 6.04 -13.14
CA LEU A 123 34.38 6.27 -11.71
C LEU A 123 34.65 4.95 -10.99
N VAL A 124 35.82 4.86 -10.35
CA VAL A 124 36.28 3.69 -9.61
C VAL A 124 36.49 4.08 -8.15
N PHE A 125 35.78 3.43 -7.23
CA PHE A 125 35.93 3.64 -5.79
C PHE A 125 36.94 2.67 -5.22
N LEU A 126 37.56 3.06 -4.11
CA LEU A 126 38.58 2.27 -3.41
C LEU A 126 39.80 2.00 -4.31
N SER A 127 40.18 3.01 -5.11
CA SER A 127 41.26 2.89 -6.08
C SER A 127 42.56 2.52 -5.37
N GLU A 128 43.30 1.56 -5.94
CA GLU A 128 44.53 1.01 -5.35
C GLU A 128 44.36 0.48 -3.92
N ASN A 129 43.14 0.06 -3.55
CA ASN A 129 42.77 -0.31 -2.18
C ASN A 129 43.02 0.82 -1.15
N GLY A 130 42.86 2.06 -1.59
CA GLY A 130 43.01 3.26 -0.77
C GLY A 130 41.70 4.03 -0.58
N ALA A 131 41.73 5.00 0.34
CA ALA A 131 40.66 5.99 0.49
C ALA A 131 40.70 7.01 -0.67
N ALA A 132 40.50 6.52 -1.89
CA ALA A 132 40.62 7.28 -3.11
C ALA A 132 39.63 6.80 -4.18
N VAL A 133 39.33 7.68 -5.13
CA VAL A 133 38.64 7.35 -6.38
C VAL A 133 39.56 7.58 -7.56
N ALA A 134 39.38 6.80 -8.63
CA ALA A 134 39.96 7.10 -9.93
C ALA A 134 38.86 7.46 -10.92
N THR A 135 39.11 8.45 -11.78
CA THR A 135 38.15 8.89 -12.81
C THR A 135 38.83 9.06 -14.16
N LYS A 136 38.18 8.55 -15.21
CA LYS A 136 38.57 8.77 -16.61
C LYS A 136 37.59 9.76 -17.24
N ALA A 137 38.02 11.01 -17.37
CA ALA A 137 37.23 12.03 -18.07
C ALA A 137 36.98 11.61 -19.53
N GLY A 138 35.78 11.88 -20.05
CA GLY A 138 35.42 11.55 -21.44
C GLY A 138 35.03 10.09 -21.70
N SER A 139 34.70 9.32 -20.67
CA SER A 139 34.17 7.97 -20.85
C SER A 139 32.88 7.96 -21.69
N ALA A 140 32.77 7.01 -22.63
CA ALA A 140 31.58 6.86 -23.47
C ALA A 140 30.37 6.33 -22.67
N THR A 141 30.60 5.61 -21.57
CA THR A 141 29.54 5.04 -20.71
C THR A 141 28.88 6.08 -19.81
N TYR A 142 29.64 7.05 -19.31
CA TYR A 142 29.16 8.17 -18.49
C TYR A 142 29.90 9.45 -18.87
N THR A 143 29.15 10.49 -19.26
CA THR A 143 29.73 11.78 -19.69
C THR A 143 29.53 12.82 -18.61
N PHE A 144 30.62 13.28 -17.99
CA PHE A 144 30.62 14.29 -16.95
C PHE A 144 31.99 14.99 -16.86
N SER A 145 32.06 16.12 -16.16
CA SER A 145 33.31 16.77 -15.75
C SER A 145 33.70 16.29 -14.34
N ALA A 146 34.95 15.88 -14.14
CA ALA A 146 35.47 15.50 -12.82
C ALA A 146 35.40 16.66 -11.81
N GLU A 147 35.55 17.89 -12.28
CA GLU A 147 35.35 19.10 -11.48
C GLU A 147 33.90 19.19 -11.00
N ASP A 148 32.93 18.96 -11.89
CA ASP A 148 31.51 19.03 -11.52
C ASP A 148 31.12 17.90 -10.58
N LEU A 149 31.64 16.68 -10.77
CA LEU A 149 31.23 15.52 -9.98
C LEU A 149 31.83 15.53 -8.58
N HIS A 150 33.13 15.79 -8.45
CA HIS A 150 33.88 15.66 -7.20
C HIS A 150 34.93 16.75 -6.99
N GLY A 151 34.88 17.87 -7.72
CA GLY A 151 35.78 19.01 -7.52
C GLY A 151 37.25 18.73 -7.86
N ASN A 152 37.52 17.75 -8.71
CA ASN A 152 38.88 17.22 -8.98
C ASN A 152 39.60 16.66 -7.73
N ASP A 153 38.91 16.51 -6.61
CA ASP A 153 39.46 15.93 -5.38
C ASP A 153 39.10 14.45 -5.31
N GLN A 154 40.13 13.62 -5.58
CA GLN A 154 40.03 12.17 -5.65
C GLN A 154 40.29 11.49 -4.30
N VAL A 155 40.63 12.23 -3.25
CA VAL A 155 40.89 11.68 -1.91
C VAL A 155 39.58 11.61 -1.13
N LEU A 156 39.27 10.43 -0.60
CA LEU A 156 38.05 10.19 0.15
C LEU A 156 38.27 10.43 1.65
N LEU A 157 37.37 11.20 2.25
CA LEU A 157 37.17 11.22 3.70
C LEU A 157 36.38 10.01 4.17
N GLU A 158 35.48 9.49 3.33
CA GLU A 158 34.63 8.34 3.65
C GLU A 158 34.04 7.74 2.37
N CYS A 159 33.73 6.45 2.41
CA CYS A 159 32.94 5.74 1.41
C CYS A 159 31.89 4.87 2.10
N GLU A 160 30.61 5.09 1.82
CA GLU A 160 29.48 4.35 2.37
C GLU A 160 28.73 3.64 1.24
N VAL A 161 28.31 2.39 1.49
CA VAL A 161 27.52 1.61 0.53
C VAL A 161 26.22 1.20 1.20
N TYR A 162 25.10 1.47 0.52
CA TYR A 162 23.78 1.13 1.02
C TYR A 162 23.07 0.20 0.05
N ARG A 163 22.37 -0.79 0.63
CA ARG A 163 21.32 -1.53 -0.08
C ARG A 163 20.08 -0.65 -0.19
N VAL A 164 19.46 -0.64 -1.36
CA VAL A 164 18.18 0.05 -1.59
C VAL A 164 17.04 -0.95 -1.41
N GLU A 165 16.17 -0.72 -0.42
CA GLU A 165 15.16 -1.71 -0.01
C GLU A 165 13.88 -1.65 -0.85
N ASP A 166 13.48 -0.44 -1.28
CA ASP A 166 12.17 -0.16 -1.89
C ASP A 166 12.18 -0.17 -3.43
N PHE A 167 13.34 -0.38 -4.08
CA PHE A 167 13.43 -0.49 -5.54
C PHE A 167 12.86 -1.82 -6.07
N ARG A 168 11.85 -2.39 -5.41
CA ARG A 168 11.24 -3.64 -5.83
C ARG A 168 10.30 -3.38 -6.99
N HIS A 169 10.93 -3.40 -8.18
CA HIS A 169 10.42 -3.61 -9.53
C HIS A 169 8.92 -3.29 -9.74
N MET A 170 8.65 -2.20 -10.44
CA MET A 170 7.43 -2.13 -11.25
C MET A 170 7.54 -3.22 -12.32
N MET A 171 6.56 -4.12 -12.35
CA MET A 171 6.45 -5.14 -13.38
C MET A 171 6.02 -4.50 -14.71
N GLU A 172 6.53 -5.03 -15.82
CA GLU A 172 6.12 -4.59 -17.16
C GLU A 172 4.62 -4.82 -17.39
N ILE A 173 4.14 -6.00 -16.97
CA ILE A 173 2.75 -6.41 -17.09
C ILE A 173 2.09 -6.36 -15.72
N PRO A 174 0.95 -5.64 -15.57
CA PRO A 174 0.26 -5.60 -14.30
C PRO A 174 -0.40 -6.94 -13.95
N TRP A 175 -0.36 -7.37 -12.69
CA TRP A 175 -0.97 -8.64 -12.26
C TRP A 175 -2.50 -8.59 -12.26
N ARG A 176 -3.09 -7.39 -12.33
CA ARG A 176 -4.50 -7.18 -12.66
C ARG A 176 -4.63 -6.01 -13.62
N LYS A 177 -5.37 -6.25 -14.69
CA LYS A 177 -5.65 -5.22 -15.70
C LYS A 177 -6.73 -4.27 -15.19
N VAL A 178 -6.44 -2.98 -15.24
CA VAL A 178 -7.38 -1.90 -14.92
C VAL A 178 -7.29 -0.85 -16.02
N ASP A 179 -8.45 -0.37 -16.44
CA ASP A 179 -8.54 0.76 -17.35
C ASP A 179 -8.70 2.05 -16.53
N TRP A 180 -7.69 2.91 -16.58
CA TRP A 180 -7.58 4.11 -15.73
C TRP A 180 -8.20 5.34 -16.39
N THR A 181 -9.39 5.19 -16.97
CA THR A 181 -10.06 6.27 -17.70
C THR A 181 -11.21 6.88 -16.90
N PRO A 182 -11.52 8.18 -17.09
CA PRO A 182 -12.74 8.78 -16.56
C PRO A 182 -14.01 8.03 -16.99
N GLY A 183 -14.00 7.42 -18.18
CA GLY A 183 -15.07 6.56 -18.67
C GLY A 183 -15.29 5.33 -17.79
N THR A 184 -14.21 4.63 -17.41
CA THR A 184 -14.28 3.49 -16.49
C THR A 184 -14.75 3.92 -15.10
N ARG A 185 -14.27 5.06 -14.57
CA ARG A 185 -14.77 5.64 -13.32
C ARG A 185 -16.28 5.84 -13.34
N ASN A 186 -16.80 6.54 -14.35
CA ASN A 186 -18.23 6.83 -14.48
C ASN A 186 -19.06 5.54 -14.68
N LYS A 187 -18.54 4.57 -15.43
CA LYS A 187 -19.17 3.26 -15.60
C LYS A 187 -19.33 2.53 -14.26
N LEU A 188 -18.29 2.53 -13.42
CA LEU A 188 -18.34 1.91 -12.10
C LEU A 188 -19.34 2.63 -11.18
N MET A 189 -19.33 3.96 -11.16
CA MET A 189 -20.29 4.75 -10.37
C MET A 189 -21.74 4.42 -10.76
N ASN A 190 -22.02 4.39 -12.07
CA ASN A 190 -23.35 4.07 -12.59
C ASN A 190 -23.76 2.64 -12.24
N GLN A 191 -22.85 1.67 -12.39
CA GLN A 191 -23.12 0.27 -12.03
C GLN A 191 -23.50 0.13 -10.55
N ILE A 192 -22.78 0.81 -9.65
CA ILE A 192 -23.07 0.78 -8.21
C ILE A 192 -24.38 1.48 -7.90
N ALA A 193 -24.66 2.62 -8.53
CA ALA A 193 -25.89 3.38 -8.32
C ALA A 193 -27.14 2.68 -8.85
N SER A 194 -27.03 1.91 -9.93
CA SER A 194 -28.13 1.15 -10.53
C SER A 194 -28.35 -0.23 -9.92
N TYR A 195 -27.44 -0.68 -9.05
CA TYR A 195 -27.53 -2.01 -8.44
C TYR A 195 -28.83 -2.16 -7.63
N LYS A 196 -29.43 -3.35 -7.72
CA LYS A 196 -30.59 -3.75 -6.93
C LYS A 196 -30.30 -5.13 -6.33
N PRO A 197 -30.42 -5.31 -5.01
CA PRO A 197 -30.28 -6.63 -4.42
C PRO A 197 -31.32 -7.61 -5.03
N PRO A 198 -30.98 -8.91 -5.12
CA PRO A 198 -31.84 -9.89 -5.78
C PRO A 198 -33.13 -10.21 -5.01
N LEU A 199 -33.15 -9.98 -3.69
CA LEU A 199 -34.31 -10.20 -2.83
C LEU A 199 -35.05 -8.89 -2.57
N ASN A 200 -36.36 -8.86 -2.83
CA ASN A 200 -37.23 -7.70 -2.60
C ASN A 200 -37.31 -7.34 -1.12
N SER A 201 -37.17 -8.33 -0.24
CA SER A 201 -37.08 -8.14 1.22
C SER A 201 -35.87 -7.31 1.67
N VAL A 202 -34.84 -7.17 0.80
CA VAL A 202 -33.61 -6.43 1.09
C VAL A 202 -33.40 -5.31 0.06
N GLN A 203 -33.70 -4.07 0.43
CA GLN A 203 -33.47 -2.91 -0.46
C GLN A 203 -32.02 -2.42 -0.50
N LYS A 204 -31.24 -2.74 0.54
CA LYS A 204 -29.86 -2.28 0.71
C LYS A 204 -29.04 -3.37 1.37
N ILE A 205 -27.85 -3.62 0.85
CA ILE A 205 -26.93 -4.55 1.49
C ILE A 205 -26.21 -3.86 2.66
N ARG A 206 -25.82 -4.63 3.66
CA ARG A 206 -25.02 -4.16 4.81
C ARG A 206 -23.64 -4.80 4.77
N VAL A 207 -22.62 -3.96 4.79
CA VAL A 207 -21.21 -4.37 4.74
C VAL A 207 -20.52 -3.99 6.03
N LEU A 208 -20.01 -4.98 6.78
CA LEU A 208 -19.33 -4.78 8.06
C LEU A 208 -17.83 -4.62 7.85
N PHE A 209 -17.25 -3.51 8.33
CA PHE A 209 -15.81 -3.31 8.34
C PHE A 209 -15.21 -3.77 9.66
N LEU A 210 -14.24 -4.67 9.58
CA LEU A 210 -13.46 -5.16 10.72
C LEU A 210 -11.97 -4.96 10.46
N GLY A 211 -11.17 -4.75 11.49
CA GLY A 211 -9.73 -4.61 11.33
C GLY A 211 -9.06 -3.83 12.44
N PRO A 212 -7.72 -3.84 12.47
CA PRO A 212 -6.93 -3.16 13.50
C PRO A 212 -7.26 -1.67 13.64
N VAL A 213 -6.93 -1.10 14.80
CA VAL A 213 -6.91 0.36 14.99
C VAL A 213 -5.95 0.99 13.96
N GLY A 214 -6.36 2.10 13.36
CA GLY A 214 -5.54 2.82 12.38
C GLY A 214 -5.46 2.20 10.98
N ALA A 215 -6.15 1.07 10.72
CA ALA A 215 -6.17 0.42 9.41
C ALA A 215 -6.97 1.19 8.34
N GLY A 216 -7.77 2.20 8.72
CA GLY A 216 -8.49 3.05 7.77
C GLY A 216 -9.93 2.63 7.46
N LYS A 217 -10.64 1.98 8.39
CA LYS A 217 -12.06 1.60 8.24
C LYS A 217 -12.96 2.82 7.98
N SER A 218 -12.97 3.77 8.92
CA SER A 218 -13.75 5.01 8.82
C SER A 218 -13.28 5.89 7.66
N SER A 219 -11.97 5.91 7.39
CA SER A 219 -11.37 6.63 6.25
C SER A 219 -11.83 6.06 4.91
N PHE A 220 -12.02 4.74 4.79
CA PHE A 220 -12.54 4.11 3.57
C PHE A 220 -13.96 4.60 3.27
N PHE A 221 -14.84 4.63 4.29
CA PHE A 221 -16.18 5.19 4.13
C PHE A 221 -16.13 6.65 3.67
N ASN A 222 -15.33 7.48 4.34
CA ASN A 222 -15.19 8.90 3.98
C ASN A 222 -14.71 9.07 2.55
N SER A 223 -13.75 8.23 2.11
CA SER A 223 -13.22 8.26 0.74
C SER A 223 -14.31 7.91 -0.28
N VAL A 224 -15.03 6.81 -0.07
CA VAL A 224 -16.16 6.42 -0.94
C VAL A 224 -17.24 7.51 -0.98
N ASN A 225 -17.62 8.04 0.17
CA ASN A 225 -18.62 9.11 0.24
C ASN A 225 -18.13 10.38 -0.50
N SER A 226 -16.83 10.65 -0.49
CA SER A 226 -16.23 11.74 -1.23
C SER A 226 -16.37 11.56 -2.74
N VAL A 227 -16.09 10.35 -3.26
CA VAL A 227 -16.24 10.01 -4.69
C VAL A 227 -17.66 10.33 -5.19
N PHE A 228 -18.68 9.90 -4.46
CA PHE A 228 -20.07 10.12 -4.86
C PHE A 228 -20.57 11.55 -4.61
N ARG A 229 -19.97 12.29 -3.67
CA ARG A 229 -20.30 13.70 -3.45
C ARG A 229 -19.59 14.65 -4.41
N GLY A 230 -18.45 14.24 -4.95
CA GLY A 230 -17.62 15.04 -5.86
C GLY A 230 -16.59 15.93 -5.15
N TYR A 231 -16.38 15.77 -3.85
CA TYR A 231 -15.37 16.50 -3.07
C TYR A 231 -15.01 15.73 -1.79
N VAL A 232 -13.82 15.96 -1.23
CA VAL A 232 -13.34 15.26 -0.03
C VAL A 232 -14.21 15.61 1.19
N THR A 233 -14.63 14.59 1.93
CA THR A 233 -15.54 14.69 3.08
C THR A 233 -15.05 13.89 4.28
N SER A 234 -15.45 14.30 5.48
CA SER A 234 -15.11 13.61 6.74
C SER A 234 -16.36 13.49 7.64
N GLN A 235 -17.26 12.57 7.29
CA GLN A 235 -18.50 12.33 8.06
C GLN A 235 -18.29 11.32 9.18
N ALA A 236 -17.56 10.23 8.93
CA ALA A 236 -17.14 9.32 9.99
C ALA A 236 -15.91 9.88 10.69
N ILE A 237 -15.85 9.69 12.01
CA ILE A 237 -14.70 10.11 12.82
C ILE A 237 -13.51 9.24 12.41
N ALA A 238 -12.53 9.85 11.75
CA ALA A 238 -11.29 9.22 11.33
C ALA A 238 -10.10 9.96 11.97
N GLY A 239 -9.15 9.21 12.51
CA GLY A 239 -7.97 9.76 13.18
C GLY A 239 -7.08 8.65 13.74
N SER A 240 -5.84 9.01 14.08
CA SER A 240 -4.90 8.14 14.76
C SER A 240 -4.66 8.66 16.18
N ASP A 241 -5.00 7.85 17.17
CA ASP A 241 -4.60 8.03 18.57
C ASP A 241 -4.01 6.70 19.09
N SER A 242 -3.52 6.68 20.32
CA SER A 242 -2.98 5.50 21.00
C SER A 242 -3.96 4.32 21.12
N GLY A 243 -5.26 4.56 20.98
CA GLY A 243 -6.33 3.55 20.97
C GLY A 243 -7.39 3.81 19.88
N SER A 244 -8.49 3.04 19.89
CA SER A 244 -9.55 3.21 18.90
C SER A 244 -10.27 4.55 19.03
N VAL A 245 -10.28 5.34 17.95
CA VAL A 245 -11.04 6.59 17.87
C VAL A 245 -12.54 6.32 17.70
N THR A 246 -12.89 5.28 16.94
CA THR A 246 -14.28 4.82 16.79
C THR A 246 -14.62 3.94 17.98
N LEU A 247 -15.50 4.41 18.87
CA LEU A 247 -15.98 3.67 20.05
C LEU A 247 -17.43 3.16 19.91
N GLN A 248 -18.14 3.65 18.90
CA GLN A 248 -19.53 3.28 18.61
C GLN A 248 -19.63 2.42 17.36
N TYR A 249 -20.60 1.51 17.34
CA TYR A 249 -21.10 0.91 16.11
C TYR A 249 -21.87 1.97 15.31
N ARG A 250 -21.48 2.21 14.06
CA ARG A 250 -22.12 3.21 13.22
C ARG A 250 -22.47 2.65 11.86
N THR A 251 -23.69 2.92 11.44
CA THR A 251 -24.18 2.61 10.11
C THR A 251 -24.24 3.89 9.29
N TYR A 252 -23.55 3.88 8.15
CA TYR A 252 -23.44 5.01 7.26
C TYR A 252 -24.05 4.69 5.90
N GLN A 253 -24.76 5.66 5.36
CA GLN A 253 -25.38 5.56 4.06
C GLN A 253 -24.73 6.55 3.09
N VAL A 254 -24.32 6.04 1.93
CA VAL A 254 -23.78 6.87 0.84
C VAL A 254 -24.91 7.36 -0.05
N LYS A 255 -24.84 8.61 -0.49
CA LYS A 255 -25.77 9.21 -1.45
C LYS A 255 -25.06 9.50 -2.76
N ASN A 256 -25.77 9.33 -3.88
CA ASN A 256 -25.24 9.64 -5.21
C ASN A 256 -25.32 11.15 -5.51
N GLY A 257 -24.38 11.92 -4.98
CA GLY A 257 -24.42 13.39 -4.93
C GLY A 257 -24.99 13.91 -3.61
N SER A 258 -24.81 15.22 -3.35
CA SER A 258 -25.20 15.88 -2.10
C SER A 258 -26.69 15.70 -1.74
N ASN A 259 -27.57 15.81 -2.74
CA ASN A 259 -29.02 15.61 -2.63
C ASN A 259 -29.51 14.37 -3.38
N GLY A 260 -28.59 13.45 -3.68
CA GLY A 260 -28.86 12.26 -4.47
C GLY A 260 -29.72 11.21 -3.78
N LYS A 261 -30.22 10.27 -4.58
CA LYS A 261 -30.81 9.03 -4.06
C LYS A 261 -29.74 8.25 -3.28
N PRO A 262 -30.12 7.62 -2.17
CA PRO A 262 -29.19 6.78 -1.45
C PRO A 262 -28.78 5.54 -2.27
N LEU A 263 -27.52 5.15 -2.16
CA LEU A 263 -27.01 3.94 -2.77
C LEU A 263 -27.57 2.69 -2.09
N PRO A 264 -27.62 1.54 -2.79
CA PRO A 264 -28.12 0.26 -2.29
C PRO A 264 -27.13 -0.44 -1.32
N ILE A 265 -26.32 0.34 -0.59
CA ILE A 265 -25.28 -0.14 0.32
C ILE A 265 -25.29 0.68 1.62
N ILE A 266 -25.15 -0.01 2.74
CA ILE A 266 -24.96 0.54 4.07
C ILE A 266 -23.61 0.03 4.58
N PHE A 267 -22.79 0.96 5.03
CA PHE A 267 -21.50 0.67 5.61
C PHE A 267 -21.61 0.64 7.13
N CYS A 268 -21.23 -0.49 7.71
CA CYS A 268 -21.29 -0.76 9.13
C CYS A 268 -19.86 -0.67 9.69
N ASP A 269 -19.52 0.47 10.29
CA ASP A 269 -18.21 0.77 10.84
C ASP A 269 -18.14 0.38 12.33
N THR A 270 -16.99 -0.15 12.75
CA THR A 270 -16.80 -0.68 14.10
C THR A 270 -15.58 -0.09 14.78
N MET A 271 -15.54 -0.28 16.10
CA MET A 271 -14.31 -0.11 16.88
C MET A 271 -13.19 -1.00 16.33
N GLY A 272 -11.95 -0.51 16.44
CA GLY A 272 -10.78 -1.25 15.99
C GLY A 272 -10.48 -2.47 16.86
N LEU A 273 -9.80 -3.44 16.25
CA LEU A 273 -9.24 -4.58 16.96
C LEU A 273 -7.89 -4.19 17.54
N GLU A 274 -7.65 -4.59 18.79
CA GLU A 274 -6.42 -4.32 19.53
C GLU A 274 -5.81 -5.61 20.07
N GLU A 275 -4.51 -5.60 20.36
CA GLU A 275 -3.79 -6.78 20.83
C GLU A 275 -4.19 -7.15 22.27
N LYS A 276 -4.27 -6.16 23.17
CA LYS A 276 -4.52 -6.38 24.60
C LYS A 276 -5.93 -6.94 24.82
N GLN A 277 -6.07 -7.87 25.76
CA GLN A 277 -7.38 -8.35 26.19
C GLN A 277 -8.11 -7.23 26.93
N GLY A 278 -9.44 -7.17 26.79
CA GLY A 278 -10.26 -6.08 27.35
C GLY A 278 -10.07 -4.73 26.65
N THR A 279 -9.49 -4.71 25.44
CA THR A 279 -9.37 -3.51 24.60
C THR A 279 -9.80 -3.82 23.17
N GLY A 280 -10.30 -2.81 22.46
CA GLY A 280 -10.88 -2.97 21.13
C GLY A 280 -12.16 -3.83 21.09
N LEU A 281 -12.62 -4.11 19.88
CA LEU A 281 -13.84 -4.89 19.65
C LEU A 281 -13.72 -6.33 20.19
N HIS A 282 -14.67 -6.74 21.03
CA HIS A 282 -14.74 -8.11 21.55
C HIS A 282 -15.16 -9.11 20.46
N VAL A 283 -14.50 -10.28 20.39
CA VAL A 283 -14.70 -11.24 19.29
C VAL A 283 -16.10 -11.86 19.29
N ASP A 284 -16.75 -11.98 20.45
CA ASP A 284 -18.14 -12.45 20.53
C ASP A 284 -19.16 -11.42 20.04
N GLU A 285 -18.83 -10.12 20.09
CA GLU A 285 -19.70 -9.07 19.57
C GLU A 285 -19.89 -9.18 18.05
N VAL A 286 -18.89 -9.73 17.35
CA VAL A 286 -18.96 -9.94 15.90
C VAL A 286 -20.15 -10.83 15.53
N THR A 287 -20.50 -11.83 16.33
CA THR A 287 -21.68 -12.67 16.07
C THR A 287 -22.98 -11.87 16.16
N ASN A 288 -23.11 -11.00 17.17
CA ASN A 288 -24.27 -10.13 17.34
C ASN A 288 -24.40 -9.15 16.16
N LEU A 289 -23.28 -8.56 15.74
CA LEU A 289 -23.22 -7.67 14.58
C LEU A 289 -23.66 -8.38 13.31
N LEU A 290 -23.09 -9.56 13.02
CA LEU A 290 -23.39 -10.34 11.82
C LEU A 290 -24.88 -10.69 11.70
N ARG A 291 -25.51 -11.04 12.83
CA ARG A 291 -26.92 -11.38 12.90
C ARG A 291 -27.85 -10.17 12.94
N GLY A 292 -27.32 -8.94 13.04
CA GLY A 292 -28.14 -7.72 13.06
C GLY A 292 -28.77 -7.40 14.42
N HIS A 293 -28.24 -7.96 15.51
CA HIS A 293 -28.77 -7.73 16.85
C HIS A 293 -28.38 -6.36 17.45
N VAL A 294 -27.30 -5.76 16.92
CA VAL A 294 -26.72 -4.52 17.47
C VAL A 294 -27.31 -3.30 16.74
N PRO A 295 -27.94 -2.34 17.46
CA PRO A 295 -28.52 -1.14 16.88
C PRO A 295 -27.45 -0.08 16.53
N ASP A 296 -27.75 0.80 15.58
CA ASP A 296 -26.91 1.96 15.27
C ASP A 296 -26.63 2.81 16.52
N LYS A 297 -25.40 3.34 16.62
CA LYS A 297 -24.88 4.16 17.73
C LYS A 297 -24.65 3.40 19.05
N TYR A 298 -24.71 2.07 19.03
CA TYR A 298 -24.33 1.26 20.19
C TYR A 298 -22.87 1.54 20.60
N TYR A 299 -22.63 1.79 21.88
CA TYR A 299 -21.29 1.91 22.44
C TYR A 299 -20.74 0.54 22.79
N PHE A 300 -19.58 0.20 22.22
CA PHE A 300 -18.97 -1.09 22.50
C PHE A 300 -18.44 -1.17 23.93
N ASN A 301 -18.67 -2.31 24.57
CA ASN A 301 -17.98 -2.68 25.80
C ASN A 301 -16.81 -3.63 25.44
N PRO A 302 -15.54 -3.23 25.65
CA PRO A 302 -14.38 -4.06 25.31
C PRO A 302 -14.30 -5.38 26.09
N SER A 303 -14.98 -5.47 27.23
CA SER A 303 -14.87 -6.61 28.16
C SER A 303 -15.94 -7.66 27.95
N VAL A 304 -17.14 -7.28 27.48
CA VAL A 304 -18.30 -8.16 27.39
C VAL A 304 -19.14 -7.79 26.17
N ALA A 305 -19.57 -8.81 25.42
CA ALA A 305 -20.47 -8.61 24.29
C ALA A 305 -21.91 -8.25 24.72
N MET A 306 -22.66 -7.56 23.87
CA MET A 306 -24.06 -7.21 24.11
C MET A 306 -24.90 -8.47 24.39
N GLN A 307 -25.68 -8.43 25.48
CA GLN A 307 -26.54 -9.54 25.88
C GLN A 307 -28.00 -9.30 25.45
N PRO A 308 -28.81 -10.36 25.20
CA PRO A 308 -30.21 -10.23 24.78
C PRO A 308 -31.12 -9.42 25.73
N GLU A 309 -30.74 -9.31 27.00
CA GLU A 309 -31.45 -8.57 28.04
C GLU A 309 -31.16 -7.07 28.00
N THR A 310 -30.19 -6.63 27.21
CA THR A 310 -29.85 -5.21 27.04
C THR A 310 -31.02 -4.48 26.40
N LEU A 311 -31.38 -3.30 26.93
CA LEU A 311 -32.59 -2.56 26.55
C LEU A 311 -32.75 -2.36 25.03
N ASP A 312 -31.66 -2.03 24.34
CA ASP A 312 -31.67 -1.72 22.89
C ASP A 312 -31.34 -2.95 22.01
N TYR A 313 -31.29 -4.16 22.56
CA TYR A 313 -30.98 -5.36 21.80
C TYR A 313 -32.10 -5.69 20.80
N ILE A 314 -31.75 -5.82 19.52
CA ILE A 314 -32.69 -6.20 18.48
C ILE A 314 -32.93 -7.71 18.57
N LYS A 315 -34.05 -8.12 19.19
CA LYS A 315 -34.33 -9.54 19.49
C LYS A 315 -34.53 -10.42 18.26
N CYS A 316 -35.24 -9.92 17.26
CA CYS A 316 -35.62 -10.68 16.06
C CYS A 316 -35.26 -9.88 14.79
N PRO A 317 -33.96 -9.80 14.44
CA PRO A 317 -33.52 -9.11 13.25
C PRO A 317 -34.01 -9.83 11.99
N SER A 318 -34.45 -9.05 11.00
CA SER A 318 -34.83 -9.56 9.70
C SER A 318 -33.64 -9.61 8.74
N LEU A 319 -33.78 -10.20 7.55
CA LEU A 319 -32.66 -10.33 6.61
C LEU A 319 -32.01 -8.98 6.26
N LYS A 320 -32.80 -7.90 6.11
CA LYS A 320 -32.29 -6.53 5.88
C LYS A 320 -31.45 -5.95 7.02
N ASP A 321 -31.52 -6.54 8.22
CA ASP A 321 -30.79 -6.11 9.41
C ASP A 321 -29.45 -6.86 9.55
N GLN A 322 -29.31 -8.02 8.91
CA GLN A 322 -28.12 -8.86 8.92
C GLN A 322 -26.98 -8.27 8.07
N ILE A 323 -25.75 -8.72 8.33
CA ILE A 323 -24.59 -8.39 7.53
C ILE A 323 -24.49 -9.34 6.36
N HIS A 324 -24.36 -8.77 5.16
CA HIS A 324 -24.38 -9.51 3.89
C HIS A 324 -22.97 -9.72 3.31
N CYS A 325 -21.99 -8.95 3.78
CA CYS A 325 -20.57 -9.09 3.43
C CYS A 325 -19.72 -8.51 4.56
N VAL A 326 -18.60 -9.17 4.87
CA VAL A 326 -17.59 -8.64 5.79
C VAL A 326 -16.37 -8.18 5.02
N VAL A 327 -15.80 -7.05 5.42
CA VAL A 327 -14.58 -6.49 4.86
C VAL A 327 -13.53 -6.37 5.96
N PHE A 328 -12.45 -7.13 5.84
CA PHE A 328 -11.27 -6.94 6.66
C PHE A 328 -10.43 -5.80 6.09
N VAL A 329 -10.21 -4.75 6.87
CA VAL A 329 -9.39 -3.60 6.50
C VAL A 329 -8.04 -3.73 7.19
N ILE A 330 -6.97 -3.83 6.40
CA ILE A 330 -5.60 -4.01 6.88
C ILE A 330 -4.70 -2.90 6.33
N ASP A 331 -3.82 -2.39 7.17
CA ASP A 331 -2.79 -1.44 6.78
C ASP A 331 -1.67 -2.14 6.01
N GLY A 332 -1.51 -1.80 4.73
CA GLY A 332 -0.54 -2.41 3.82
C GLY A 332 0.91 -2.22 4.26
N SER A 333 1.24 -1.14 4.97
CA SER A 333 2.60 -0.90 5.47
C SER A 333 2.94 -1.71 6.73
N LYS A 334 1.94 -2.40 7.31
CA LYS A 334 2.07 -3.10 8.59
C LYS A 334 1.72 -4.59 8.54
N VAL A 335 1.44 -5.15 7.36
CA VAL A 335 1.03 -6.55 7.22
C VAL A 335 2.12 -7.49 7.74
N GLU A 336 3.38 -7.25 7.39
CA GLU A 336 4.52 -8.10 7.81
C GLU A 336 4.73 -8.08 9.34
N ILE A 337 4.49 -6.93 9.98
CA ILE A 337 4.67 -6.72 11.42
C ILE A 337 3.38 -6.88 12.23
N LEU A 338 2.35 -7.51 11.66
CA LEU A 338 1.09 -7.77 12.37
C LEU A 338 1.35 -8.67 13.60
N PRO A 339 0.99 -8.24 14.82
CA PRO A 339 1.23 -9.04 16.02
C PRO A 339 0.48 -10.37 16.00
N GLU A 340 1.13 -11.46 16.42
CA GLU A 340 0.58 -12.82 16.38
C GLU A 340 -0.76 -12.95 17.13
N LYS A 341 -0.91 -12.25 18.27
CA LYS A 341 -2.17 -12.26 19.03
C LYS A 341 -3.32 -11.61 18.25
N LEU A 342 -3.03 -10.54 17.51
CA LEU A 342 -4.02 -9.84 16.70
C LEU A 342 -4.39 -10.67 15.46
N GLU A 343 -3.40 -11.32 14.85
CA GLU A 343 -3.60 -12.33 13.81
C GLU A 343 -4.50 -13.48 14.31
N GLY A 344 -4.26 -13.96 15.53
CA GLY A 344 -5.10 -14.95 16.20
C GLY A 344 -6.57 -14.50 16.36
N LYS A 345 -6.80 -13.25 16.79
CA LYS A 345 -8.15 -12.67 16.89
C LYS A 345 -8.84 -12.58 15.52
N LEU A 346 -8.12 -12.11 14.48
CA LEU A 346 -8.66 -12.03 13.12
C LEU A 346 -9.04 -13.42 12.58
N ARG A 347 -8.23 -14.44 12.85
CA ARG A 347 -8.51 -15.83 12.50
C ARG A 347 -9.75 -16.38 13.22
N GLU A 348 -9.92 -16.09 14.50
CA GLU A 348 -11.12 -16.49 15.25
C GLU A 348 -12.39 -15.83 14.69
N ILE A 349 -12.32 -14.52 14.42
CA ILE A 349 -13.40 -13.76 13.79
C ILE A 349 -13.76 -14.37 12.44
N ARG A 350 -12.77 -14.64 11.59
CA ARG A 350 -12.96 -15.30 10.29
C ARG A 350 -13.66 -16.65 10.43
N GLN A 351 -13.28 -17.47 11.42
CA GLN A 351 -13.95 -18.76 11.65
C GLN A 351 -15.43 -18.59 12.01
N LYS A 352 -15.79 -17.57 12.82
CA LYS A 352 -17.19 -17.26 13.13
C LYS A 352 -17.96 -16.81 11.88
N ILE A 353 -17.34 -15.98 11.04
CA ILE A 353 -17.93 -15.51 9.78
C ILE A 353 -18.18 -16.69 8.82
N ASN A 354 -17.20 -17.59 8.66
CA ASN A 354 -17.34 -18.80 7.84
C ASN A 354 -18.50 -19.68 8.31
N LYS A 355 -18.66 -19.87 9.62
CA LYS A 355 -19.76 -20.67 10.20
C LYS A 355 -21.14 -20.10 9.88
N LEU A 356 -21.24 -18.79 9.67
CA LEU A 356 -22.49 -18.11 9.31
C LEU A 356 -22.67 -17.96 7.79
N GLY A 357 -21.76 -18.48 6.98
CA GLY A 357 -21.85 -18.42 5.52
C GLY A 357 -21.75 -17.00 4.95
N VAL A 358 -21.22 -16.04 5.72
CA VAL A 358 -21.10 -14.65 5.25
C VAL A 358 -19.81 -14.48 4.44
N PRO A 359 -19.88 -13.95 3.21
CA PRO A 359 -18.72 -13.79 2.34
C PRO A 359 -17.79 -12.68 2.86
N GLN A 360 -16.50 -12.81 2.52
CA GLN A 360 -15.42 -11.98 3.04
C GLN A 360 -14.60 -11.34 1.92
N LEU A 361 -14.21 -10.09 2.12
CA LEU A 361 -13.27 -9.34 1.31
C LEU A 361 -12.14 -8.82 2.20
N VAL A 362 -10.93 -8.67 1.67
CA VAL A 362 -9.85 -7.92 2.31
C VAL A 362 -9.56 -6.67 1.52
N ILE A 363 -9.51 -5.54 2.22
CA ILE A 363 -9.02 -4.27 1.71
C ILE A 363 -7.67 -4.01 2.34
N VAL A 364 -6.64 -3.89 1.50
CA VAL A 364 -5.31 -3.44 1.92
C VAL A 364 -5.23 -1.94 1.64
N THR A 365 -5.18 -1.14 2.71
CA THR A 365 -5.10 0.33 2.64
C THR A 365 -3.65 0.79 2.65
N LYS A 366 -3.43 2.10 2.44
CA LYS A 366 -2.10 2.76 2.50
C LYS A 366 -1.05 2.12 1.58
N VAL A 367 -1.49 1.63 0.42
CA VAL A 367 -0.58 1.01 -0.55
C VAL A 367 0.41 2.03 -1.15
N ASP A 368 0.08 3.32 -1.09
CA ASP A 368 0.97 4.44 -1.39
C ASP A 368 2.10 4.64 -0.37
N GLU A 369 1.96 4.11 0.84
CA GLU A 369 3.06 4.03 1.83
C GLU A 369 3.94 2.80 1.61
N VAL A 370 3.40 1.74 0.98
CA VAL A 370 4.14 0.50 0.67
C VAL A 370 5.15 0.71 -0.46
N CYS A 371 4.82 1.55 -1.44
CA CYS A 371 5.67 1.82 -2.60
C CYS A 371 5.73 3.32 -2.88
N SER A 372 6.92 3.92 -2.73
CA SER A 372 7.16 5.36 -2.91
C SER A 372 6.74 5.87 -4.29
N SER A 373 6.92 5.07 -5.34
CA SER A 373 6.56 5.44 -6.72
C SER A 373 5.06 5.70 -6.91
N LEU A 374 4.19 5.13 -6.07
CA LEU A 374 2.75 5.32 -6.14
C LEU A 374 2.28 6.71 -5.67
N LYS A 375 3.19 7.53 -5.09
CA LYS A 375 2.91 8.93 -4.78
C LYS A 375 2.86 9.81 -6.02
N GLU A 376 3.58 9.43 -7.07
CA GLU A 376 3.64 10.16 -8.34
C GLU A 376 2.61 9.60 -9.33
N GLU A 377 2.62 8.27 -9.55
CA GLU A 377 1.72 7.61 -10.49
C GLU A 377 0.99 6.44 -9.82
N PHE A 378 -0.20 6.71 -9.29
CA PHE A 378 -0.97 5.70 -8.54
C PHE A 378 -1.59 4.63 -9.47
N SER A 379 -1.70 4.87 -10.77
CA SER A 379 -2.21 3.88 -11.74
C SER A 379 -1.29 2.65 -11.88
N ASP A 380 -0.04 2.74 -11.43
CA ASP A 380 0.92 1.63 -11.40
C ASP A 380 0.79 0.72 -10.15
N VAL A 381 -0.27 0.87 -9.34
CA VAL A 381 -0.50 0.04 -8.15
C VAL A 381 -0.42 -1.46 -8.45
N TYR A 382 -0.96 -1.88 -9.60
CA TYR A 382 -0.96 -3.28 -10.05
C TYR A 382 0.29 -3.66 -10.86
N ARG A 383 1.30 -2.78 -10.92
CA ARG A 383 2.66 -3.10 -11.38
C ARG A 383 3.65 -3.20 -10.22
N SER A 384 3.35 -2.58 -9.08
CA SER A 384 4.25 -2.61 -7.92
C SER A 384 4.41 -4.01 -7.31
N GLN A 385 5.59 -4.63 -7.47
CA GLN A 385 5.90 -5.91 -6.84
C GLN A 385 5.80 -5.84 -5.31
N ALA A 386 6.12 -4.68 -4.71
CA ALA A 386 5.98 -4.45 -3.28
C ALA A 386 4.52 -4.59 -2.82
N VAL A 387 3.58 -3.97 -3.55
CA VAL A 387 2.15 -4.11 -3.25
C VAL A 387 1.67 -5.54 -3.47
N LEU A 388 2.08 -6.21 -4.56
CA LEU A 388 1.74 -7.62 -4.79
C LEU A 388 2.18 -8.51 -3.61
N ARG A 389 3.41 -8.34 -3.15
CA ARG A 389 3.93 -9.07 -1.99
C ARG A 389 3.11 -8.81 -0.73
N GLN A 390 2.74 -7.56 -0.42
CA GLN A 390 1.90 -7.27 0.74
C GLN A 390 0.51 -7.92 0.62
N MET A 391 -0.03 -8.02 -0.59
CA MET A 391 -1.28 -8.74 -0.84
C MET A 391 -1.14 -10.25 -0.65
N GLU A 392 -0.06 -10.86 -1.11
CA GLU A 392 0.22 -12.30 -0.93
C GLU A 392 0.39 -12.65 0.55
N ILE A 393 1.14 -11.84 1.31
CA ILE A 393 1.30 -12.01 2.76
C ILE A 393 -0.04 -11.84 3.48
N SER A 394 -0.85 -10.85 3.06
CA SER A 394 -2.21 -10.69 3.60
C SER A 394 -3.08 -11.92 3.33
N ALA A 395 -2.96 -12.53 2.14
CA ALA A 395 -3.68 -13.73 1.76
C ALA A 395 -3.29 -14.92 2.62
N GLU A 396 -2.00 -15.12 2.86
CA GLU A 396 -1.48 -16.19 3.71
C GLU A 396 -1.94 -16.03 5.16
N ARG A 397 -1.71 -14.86 5.78
CA ARG A 397 -2.00 -14.62 7.20
C ARG A 397 -3.50 -14.68 7.53
N LEU A 398 -4.32 -14.10 6.66
CA LEU A 398 -5.77 -14.13 6.83
C LEU A 398 -6.39 -15.42 6.29
N GLY A 399 -5.64 -16.21 5.51
CA GLY A 399 -6.06 -17.37 4.74
C GLY A 399 -7.20 -17.09 3.75
N ILE A 400 -7.32 -15.86 3.25
CA ILE A 400 -8.33 -15.44 2.27
C ILE A 400 -7.69 -15.44 0.88
N PRO A 401 -8.33 -16.02 -0.16
CA PRO A 401 -7.77 -16.07 -1.50
C PRO A 401 -7.37 -14.69 -2.03
N LEU A 402 -6.24 -14.62 -2.75
CA LEU A 402 -5.74 -13.36 -3.32
C LEU A 402 -6.79 -12.65 -4.19
N SER A 403 -7.66 -13.40 -4.89
CA SER A 403 -8.76 -12.87 -5.70
C SER A 403 -9.78 -12.04 -4.91
N GLN A 404 -9.88 -12.24 -3.59
CA GLN A 404 -10.74 -11.50 -2.64
C GLN A 404 -9.97 -10.40 -1.88
N ILE A 405 -8.76 -10.06 -2.30
CA ILE A 405 -7.97 -8.99 -1.70
C ILE A 405 -7.84 -7.86 -2.71
N VAL A 406 -8.16 -6.62 -2.30
CA VAL A 406 -8.07 -5.44 -3.14
C VAL A 406 -7.19 -4.35 -2.49
N PRO A 407 -6.22 -3.79 -3.22
CA PRO A 407 -5.45 -2.63 -2.75
C PRO A 407 -6.27 -1.36 -2.95
N VAL A 408 -6.24 -0.45 -1.98
CA VAL A 408 -6.85 0.87 -2.08
C VAL A 408 -5.97 1.94 -1.43
N LYS A 409 -6.19 3.18 -1.86
CA LYS A 409 -5.75 4.38 -1.16
C LYS A 409 -6.99 5.15 -0.71
N ASN A 410 -6.98 5.59 0.54
CA ASN A 410 -8.04 6.44 1.09
C ASN A 410 -7.63 7.90 0.95
N TYR A 411 -8.60 8.79 0.74
CA TYR A 411 -8.39 10.23 0.82
C TYR A 411 -8.19 10.63 2.27
N CYS A 412 -6.94 10.91 2.63
CA CYS A 412 -6.54 11.23 4.00
C CYS A 412 -5.80 12.58 4.07
N SER A 413 -5.03 12.91 3.04
CA SER A 413 -4.22 14.14 2.97
C SER A 413 -4.62 15.04 1.81
N GLU A 414 -5.25 14.48 0.78
CA GLU A 414 -5.66 15.19 -0.42
C GLU A 414 -6.94 16.00 -0.17
N LEU A 415 -7.03 17.15 -0.85
CA LEU A 415 -8.23 17.99 -0.87
C LEU A 415 -9.11 17.72 -2.09
N ASP A 416 -8.49 17.24 -3.17
CA ASP A 416 -9.12 16.99 -4.46
C ASP A 416 -9.18 15.49 -4.77
N LEU A 417 -10.22 15.10 -5.51
CA LEU A 417 -10.39 13.74 -5.99
C LEU A 417 -9.44 13.45 -7.17
N GLN A 418 -9.13 12.18 -7.35
CA GLN A 418 -8.24 11.67 -8.39
C GLN A 418 -8.86 10.42 -9.01
N ASP A 419 -9.00 10.39 -10.33
CA ASP A 419 -9.72 9.33 -11.02
C ASP A 419 -9.15 7.92 -10.77
N ASN A 420 -7.82 7.79 -10.69
CA ASN A 420 -7.15 6.53 -10.41
C ASN A 420 -7.46 5.99 -9.00
N VAL A 421 -7.48 6.85 -7.98
CA VAL A 421 -7.87 6.49 -6.61
C VAL A 421 -9.36 6.14 -6.55
N ASP A 422 -10.22 6.95 -7.18
CA ASP A 422 -11.66 6.70 -7.28
C ASP A 422 -11.96 5.33 -7.90
N ILE A 423 -11.28 4.99 -9.00
CA ILE A 423 -11.45 3.70 -9.68
C ILE A 423 -11.18 2.53 -8.73
N LEU A 424 -10.13 2.57 -7.91
CA LEU A 424 -9.87 1.49 -6.94
C LEU A 424 -10.94 1.40 -5.85
N LEU A 425 -11.36 2.53 -5.30
CA LEU A 425 -12.42 2.59 -4.28
C LEU A 425 -13.73 2.01 -4.84
N LEU A 426 -14.10 2.41 -6.07
CA LEU A 426 -15.29 1.93 -6.76
C LEU A 426 -15.17 0.44 -7.15
N MET A 427 -13.99 -0.03 -7.54
CA MET A 427 -13.72 -1.45 -7.77
C MET A 427 -13.92 -2.26 -6.49
N ALA A 428 -13.46 -1.77 -5.34
CA ALA A 428 -13.67 -2.41 -4.04
C ALA A 428 -15.17 -2.49 -3.71
N MET A 429 -15.92 -1.40 -3.88
CA MET A 429 -17.38 -1.40 -3.72
C MET A 429 -18.08 -2.42 -4.62
N ARG A 430 -17.70 -2.48 -5.90
CA ARG A 430 -18.27 -3.46 -6.84
C ARG A 430 -18.01 -4.89 -6.38
N GLN A 431 -16.85 -5.18 -5.81
CA GLN A 431 -16.58 -6.52 -5.25
C GLN A 431 -17.42 -6.79 -4.00
N MET A 432 -17.66 -5.81 -3.14
CA MET A 432 -18.60 -5.97 -2.01
C MET A 432 -20.01 -6.32 -2.47
N LEU A 433 -20.51 -5.66 -3.54
CA LEU A 433 -21.82 -5.96 -4.12
C LEU A 433 -21.88 -7.41 -4.65
N ARG A 434 -20.87 -7.82 -5.44
CA ARG A 434 -20.78 -9.18 -6.00
C ARG A 434 -20.70 -10.26 -4.93
N LEU A 435 -19.95 -10.01 -3.86
CA LEU A 435 -19.88 -10.95 -2.74
C LEU A 435 -21.21 -11.02 -2.00
N ALA A 436 -21.89 -9.90 -1.78
CA ALA A 436 -23.21 -9.89 -1.17
C ALA A 436 -24.26 -10.63 -2.02
N GLU A 437 -24.19 -10.60 -3.35
CA GLU A 437 -25.03 -11.47 -4.21
C GLU A 437 -24.86 -12.94 -3.84
N SER A 438 -23.62 -13.42 -3.70
CA SER A 438 -23.35 -14.81 -3.29
C SER A 438 -23.88 -15.16 -1.89
N TYR A 439 -24.09 -14.18 -1.02
CA TYR A 439 -24.77 -14.41 0.25
C TYR A 439 -26.27 -14.65 0.05
N PHE A 440 -26.91 -13.89 -0.84
CA PHE A 440 -28.33 -14.00 -1.14
C PHE A 440 -28.69 -15.28 -1.90
N ASP A 441 -27.77 -15.85 -2.67
CA ASP A 441 -27.96 -17.14 -3.36
C ASP A 441 -28.28 -18.30 -2.39
N ASN A 442 -28.00 -18.14 -1.09
CA ASN A 442 -28.34 -19.12 -0.06
C ASN A 442 -29.80 -19.05 0.43
N PHE A 443 -30.59 -18.09 -0.06
CA PHE A 443 -31.98 -17.89 0.33
C PHE A 443 -32.93 -18.18 -0.83
N PRO A 444 -34.14 -18.71 -0.57
CA PRO A 444 -35.12 -18.91 -1.63
C PRO A 444 -35.51 -17.56 -2.24
N SER A 445 -35.67 -17.53 -3.56
CA SER A 445 -36.15 -16.36 -4.29
C SER A 445 -37.54 -15.94 -3.80
N ASP A 446 -37.76 -14.65 -3.58
CA ASP A 446 -39.09 -14.13 -3.25
C ASP A 446 -40.11 -14.56 -4.34
N PRO A 447 -41.34 -14.94 -3.97
CA PRO A 447 -42.36 -15.27 -4.96
C PRO A 447 -42.59 -14.07 -5.87
N ILE A 448 -42.57 -14.32 -7.18
CA ILE A 448 -42.89 -13.32 -8.21
C ILE A 448 -44.29 -12.76 -7.87
N PRO A 449 -44.46 -11.43 -7.78
CA PRO A 449 -45.80 -10.86 -7.62
C PRO A 449 -46.69 -11.39 -8.74
N LYS A 450 -47.81 -12.03 -8.41
CA LYS A 450 -48.83 -12.33 -9.40
C LYS A 450 -49.22 -11.00 -10.04
N MET A 451 -49.06 -10.89 -11.36
CA MET A 451 -49.72 -9.81 -12.09
C MET A 451 -51.22 -10.01 -11.88
N ASP A 452 -51.87 -9.01 -11.31
CA ASP A 452 -53.33 -8.97 -11.23
C ASP A 452 -53.86 -8.96 -12.67
N ASP A 453 -54.61 -10.00 -13.01
CA ASP A 453 -55.29 -10.18 -14.29
C ASP A 453 -56.56 -9.33 -14.27
N ASP A 454 -56.41 -8.01 -14.33
CA ASP A 454 -57.53 -7.09 -14.52
C ASP A 454 -57.79 -6.93 -16.03
N SER A 455 -58.54 -7.87 -16.61
CA SER A 455 -59.31 -7.64 -17.84
C SER A 455 -60.60 -8.47 -17.90
N GLU A 456 -61.50 -8.27 -16.91
CA GLU A 456 -62.93 -8.46 -17.15
C GLU A 456 -63.53 -7.16 -17.72
N GLU A 457 -63.43 -6.98 -19.04
CA GLU A 457 -64.38 -6.12 -19.76
C GLU A 457 -65.56 -6.98 -20.22
N GLY A 458 -66.64 -6.94 -19.43
CA GLY A 458 -67.94 -7.42 -19.85
C GLY A 458 -68.53 -6.51 -20.94
N TYR A 459 -68.74 -7.07 -22.13
CA TYR A 459 -69.62 -6.46 -23.13
C TYR A 459 -71.06 -6.90 -22.87
N VAL A 460 -71.89 -5.97 -22.39
CA VAL A 460 -73.35 -6.02 -22.51
C VAL A 460 -73.78 -4.80 -23.32
N TYR A 461 -73.99 -5.01 -24.62
CA TYR A 461 -75.21 -4.71 -25.41
C TYR A 461 -74.90 -4.73 -26.91
#